data_AF-A0A702QLL4-F1
#
_entry.id   AF-A0A702QLL4-F1
#
_cell.length_a   1.000
_cell.length_b   1.000
_cell.length_c   1.000
_cell.angle_alpha   90.00
_cell.angle_beta   90.00
_cell.angle_gamma   90.00
#
_symmetry.space_group_name_H-M   'P 1'
#
loop_
_entity.id
_entity.type
_entity.pdbx_description
1 polymer ?
#
loop_
_entity_poly.entity_id
_entity_poly.type
_entity_poly.pdbx_seq_one_letter_code
_entity_poly.pdbx_strand_id
1 'polypeptide(L)'
;MSNVAYADFGATRAPVENKVASLDDGYMRLATSISRLKPKLKMAGREHQVFDAVIDCTYGWNKSEDKVTNTYLAEMTGLDDSDVAAALNVLAERKIINLRKIGGFKLVSVNVNIDQWQLNKLPKTPPKKLGETTQKVGQKKVSSWVKPPDTKDSLTKDNIKTPLPPNGGGNGQVKPERRKAERIDYESFLNAYNTEVGDRLPHAVAVNEKRKRRLKKIIPQLKTPNVDGFRAYVRAFVHQAKPFYFGDNDTGWTADFDYLLRENSLTGVREGKFADRGIA
;
A
#
# COMPACT_ATOMS: atom_id res chain seq x y z
N MET A 1 -62.19 54.78 15.33
CA MET A 1 -61.73 53.44 14.92
C MET A 1 -60.30 53.28 15.37
N SER A 2 -60.05 52.44 16.37
CA SER A 2 -58.74 52.21 16.98
C SER A 2 -57.95 51.20 16.16
N ASN A 3 -56.81 51.62 15.60
CA ASN A 3 -55.86 50.71 14.96
C ASN A 3 -55.08 49.96 16.04
N VAL A 4 -55.49 48.74 16.35
CA VAL A 4 -54.71 47.80 17.16
C VAL A 4 -53.73 47.10 16.23
N ALA A 5 -52.45 47.45 16.33
CA ALA A 5 -51.38 46.73 15.66
C ALA A 5 -51.16 45.39 16.40
N TYR A 6 -51.41 44.27 15.73
CA TYR A 6 -51.01 42.96 16.22
C TYR A 6 -49.49 42.86 16.14
N ALA A 7 -48.83 42.64 17.28
CA ALA A 7 -47.43 42.25 17.32
C ALA A 7 -47.31 40.80 16.83
N ASP A 8 -46.66 40.62 15.68
CA ASP A 8 -46.32 39.30 15.15
C ASP A 8 -45.11 38.76 15.92
N PHE A 9 -45.37 37.89 16.90
CA PHE A 9 -44.32 37.16 17.62
C PHE A 9 -43.81 36.03 16.73
N GLY A 10 -42.96 36.38 15.77
CA GLY A 10 -42.27 35.42 14.91
C GLY A 10 -41.55 34.37 15.76
N ALA A 11 -41.75 33.09 15.42
CA ALA A 11 -41.20 31.95 16.14
C ALA A 11 -39.69 32.10 16.39
N THR A 12 -39.30 32.04 17.67
CA THR A 12 -37.90 32.02 18.11
C THR A 12 -37.21 30.84 17.41
N ARG A 13 -36.40 31.12 16.40
CA ARG A 13 -35.60 30.09 15.73
C ARG A 13 -34.65 29.52 16.78
N ALA A 14 -34.86 28.26 17.15
CA ALA A 14 -33.93 27.54 18.02
C ALA A 14 -32.52 27.71 17.44
N PRO A 15 -31.50 28.03 18.26
CA PRO A 15 -30.14 28.15 17.78
C PRO A 15 -29.74 26.81 17.15
N VAL A 16 -29.52 26.82 15.84
CA VAL A 16 -28.99 25.67 15.13
C VAL A 16 -27.53 25.55 15.56
N GLU A 17 -27.22 24.57 16.43
CA GLU A 17 -25.84 24.26 16.76
C GLU A 17 -25.10 23.82 15.50
N ASN A 18 -24.32 24.72 14.94
CA ASN A 18 -23.40 24.41 13.85
C ASN A 18 -22.27 23.57 14.44
N LYS A 19 -22.32 22.24 14.25
CA LYS A 19 -21.20 21.33 14.55
C LYS A 19 -20.07 21.55 13.55
N VAL A 20 -19.26 22.56 13.80
CA VAL A 20 -18.00 22.78 13.09
C VAL A 20 -16.95 21.93 13.76
N ALA A 21 -16.24 21.09 13.00
CA ALA A 21 -15.14 20.32 13.55
C ALA A 21 -14.04 21.26 14.04
N SER A 22 -13.81 21.32 15.36
CA SER A 22 -12.69 22.03 15.95
C SER A 22 -11.60 21.05 16.39
N LEU A 23 -10.34 21.50 16.38
CA LEU A 23 -9.26 20.77 17.07
C LEU A 23 -9.41 20.81 18.59
N ASP A 24 -10.24 21.73 19.11
CA ASP A 24 -10.58 21.83 20.53
C ASP A 24 -11.42 20.64 21.01
N ASP A 25 -12.17 20.00 20.11
CA ASP A 25 -12.91 18.76 20.38
C ASP A 25 -11.99 17.52 20.42
N GLY A 26 -10.68 17.74 20.25
CA GLY A 26 -9.66 16.72 20.23
C GLY A 26 -9.26 16.29 18.82
N TYR A 27 -8.30 15.37 18.77
CA TYR A 27 -7.78 14.84 17.53
C TYR A 27 -7.34 13.40 17.69
N MET A 28 -7.42 12.64 16.62
CA MET A 28 -6.97 11.26 16.58
C MET A 28 -5.50 11.17 16.17
N ARG A 29 -4.68 10.54 17.02
CA ARG A 29 -3.24 10.36 16.77
C ARG A 29 -2.99 9.18 15.83
N LEU A 30 -3.10 9.42 14.53
CA LEU A 30 -2.77 8.44 13.50
C LEU A 30 -1.41 8.74 12.86
N ALA A 31 -0.57 7.72 12.70
CA ALA A 31 0.71 7.88 11.99
C ALA A 31 0.48 8.39 10.56
N THR A 32 1.17 9.47 10.19
CA THR A 32 1.04 10.09 8.85
C THR A 32 1.30 9.09 7.72
N SER A 33 2.16 8.10 7.93
CA SER A 33 2.43 7.03 6.97
C SER A 33 1.20 6.17 6.70
N ILE A 34 0.43 5.81 7.74
CA ILE A 34 -0.83 5.06 7.61
C ILE A 34 -1.87 5.91 6.88
N SER A 35 -2.04 7.16 7.30
CA SER A 35 -2.97 8.11 6.65
C SER A 35 -2.65 8.31 5.16
N ARG A 36 -1.37 8.48 4.80
CA ARG A 36 -0.92 8.61 3.39
C ARG A 36 -1.06 7.31 2.59
N LEU A 37 -1.09 6.15 3.24
CA LEU A 37 -1.22 4.87 2.58
C LEU A 37 -2.68 4.48 2.35
N LYS A 38 -3.58 4.82 3.28
CA LYS A 38 -5.01 4.46 3.23
C LYS A 38 -5.66 4.73 1.86
N PRO A 39 -5.46 5.90 1.19
CA PRO A 39 -6.05 6.16 -0.13
C PRO A 39 -5.56 5.22 -1.24
N LYS A 40 -4.40 4.57 -1.07
CA LYS A 40 -3.82 3.64 -2.04
C LYS A 40 -4.42 2.23 -1.93
N LEU A 41 -5.17 1.94 -0.87
CA LEU A 41 -5.80 0.64 -0.67
C LEU A 41 -7.00 0.48 -1.61
N LYS A 42 -6.91 -0.49 -2.51
CA LYS A 42 -8.04 -0.93 -3.33
C LYS A 42 -8.91 -1.86 -2.48
N MET A 43 -9.86 -1.29 -1.76
CA MET A 43 -10.81 -2.01 -0.91
C MET A 43 -12.24 -1.52 -1.17
N ALA A 44 -13.23 -2.34 -0.85
CA ALA A 44 -14.64 -1.99 -1.00
C ALA A 44 -15.05 -0.91 0.02
N GLY A 45 -16.16 -0.19 -0.22
CA GLY A 45 -16.64 0.85 0.69
C GLY A 45 -16.82 0.34 2.13
N ARG A 46 -17.45 -0.83 2.30
CA ARG A 46 -17.62 -1.49 3.61
C ARG A 46 -16.29 -1.78 4.31
N GLU A 47 -15.27 -2.19 3.55
CA GLU A 47 -13.94 -2.46 4.11
C GLU A 47 -13.26 -1.18 4.60
N HIS A 48 -13.43 -0.06 3.87
CA HIS A 48 -12.95 1.25 4.32
C HIS A 48 -13.67 1.71 5.59
N GLN A 49 -15.00 1.58 5.64
CA GLN A 49 -15.80 1.95 6.83
C GLN A 49 -15.35 1.16 8.07
N VAL A 50 -15.20 -0.16 7.94
CA VAL A 50 -14.75 -1.01 9.06
C VAL A 50 -13.30 -0.72 9.44
N PHE A 51 -12.43 -0.42 8.48
CA PHE A 51 -11.07 -0.01 8.79
C PHE A 51 -11.01 1.30 9.57
N ASP A 52 -11.85 2.28 9.23
CA ASP A 52 -11.97 3.54 9.96
C ASP A 52 -12.53 3.35 11.36
N ALA A 53 -13.52 2.49 11.52
CA ALA A 53 -14.05 2.10 12.83
C ALA A 53 -12.98 1.43 13.72
N VAL A 54 -12.10 0.61 13.13
CA VAL A 54 -10.96 0.02 13.87
C VAL A 54 -9.94 1.08 14.26
N ILE A 55 -9.66 2.06 13.39
CA ILE A 55 -8.79 3.20 13.71
C ILE A 55 -9.39 4.01 14.87
N ASP A 56 -10.69 4.26 14.86
CA ASP A 56 -11.39 5.04 15.89
C ASP A 56 -11.40 4.34 17.25
N CYS A 57 -11.77 3.05 17.31
CA CYS A 57 -11.77 2.32 18.59
C CYS A 57 -10.38 2.10 19.20
N THR A 58 -9.32 2.18 18.39
CA THR A 58 -7.93 2.06 18.86
C THR A 58 -7.30 3.43 19.10
N TYR A 59 -6.89 4.10 18.03
CA TYR A 59 -6.17 5.36 18.10
C TYR A 59 -7.06 6.54 18.53
N GLY A 60 -8.38 6.48 18.32
CA GLY A 60 -9.32 7.45 18.87
C GLY A 60 -9.33 7.45 20.40
N TRP A 61 -9.07 6.30 21.01
CA TRP A 61 -8.91 6.13 22.47
C TRP A 61 -7.44 6.13 22.92
N ASN A 62 -6.51 6.52 22.03
CA ASN A 62 -5.08 6.54 22.28
C ASN A 62 -4.48 5.17 22.71
N LYS A 63 -5.06 4.07 22.20
CA LYS A 63 -4.60 2.69 22.41
C LYS A 63 -4.00 2.11 21.12
N SER A 64 -3.05 1.18 21.25
CA SER A 64 -2.51 0.46 20.08
C SER A 64 -3.37 -0.73 19.66
N GLU A 65 -4.14 -1.30 20.58
CA GLU A 65 -5.07 -2.41 20.34
C GLU A 65 -6.27 -2.26 21.27
N ASP A 66 -7.44 -2.75 20.84
CA ASP A 66 -8.66 -2.67 21.63
C ASP A 66 -9.52 -3.93 21.48
N LYS A 67 -10.28 -4.24 22.52
CA LYS A 67 -11.14 -5.42 22.61
C LYS A 67 -12.56 -5.03 22.19
N VAL A 68 -12.98 -5.49 21.03
CA VAL A 68 -14.26 -5.07 20.41
C VAL A 68 -15.14 -6.25 20.03
N THR A 69 -16.45 -6.01 20.00
CA THR A 69 -17.45 -6.92 19.45
C THR A 69 -17.83 -6.50 18.03
N ASN A 70 -18.40 -7.43 17.26
CA ASN A 70 -18.95 -7.08 15.95
C ASN A 70 -20.10 -6.07 16.06
N THR A 71 -20.98 -6.26 17.05
CA THR A 71 -22.11 -5.37 17.34
C THR A 71 -21.69 -3.91 17.55
N TYR A 72 -20.59 -3.69 18.27
CA TYR A 72 -20.07 -2.33 18.50
C TYR A 72 -19.58 -1.68 17.20
N LEU A 73 -18.85 -2.43 16.37
CA LEU A 73 -18.38 -1.95 15.07
C LEU A 73 -19.55 -1.76 14.08
N ALA A 74 -20.58 -2.61 14.16
CA ALA A 74 -21.80 -2.49 13.37
C ALA A 74 -22.54 -1.19 13.69
N GLU A 75 -22.69 -0.87 14.98
CA GLU A 75 -23.28 0.39 15.43
C GLU A 75 -22.49 1.62 14.93
N MET A 76 -21.15 1.59 15.03
CA MET A 76 -20.31 2.70 14.54
C MET A 76 -20.35 2.88 13.02
N THR A 77 -20.48 1.79 12.25
CA THR A 77 -20.40 1.83 10.78
C THR A 77 -21.75 1.86 10.07
N GLY A 78 -22.84 1.52 10.78
CA GLY A 78 -24.16 1.30 10.20
C GLY A 78 -24.23 0.06 9.29
N LEU A 79 -23.34 -0.92 9.49
CA LEU A 79 -23.31 -2.18 8.74
C LEU A 79 -23.85 -3.34 9.58
N ASP A 80 -24.30 -4.41 8.95
CA ASP A 80 -24.67 -5.64 9.66
C ASP A 80 -23.43 -6.34 10.27
N ASP A 81 -23.62 -7.01 11.41
CA ASP A 81 -22.58 -7.79 12.11
C ASP A 81 -21.84 -8.78 11.20
N SER A 82 -22.56 -9.38 10.24
CA SER A 82 -22.03 -10.32 9.26
C SER A 82 -21.10 -9.62 8.25
N ASP A 83 -21.48 -8.42 7.80
CA ASP A 83 -20.68 -7.60 6.89
C ASP A 83 -19.42 -7.09 7.58
N VAL A 84 -19.54 -6.66 8.84
CA VAL A 84 -18.40 -6.30 9.69
C VAL A 84 -17.46 -7.49 9.85
N ALA A 85 -17.99 -8.68 10.15
CA ALA A 85 -17.19 -9.88 10.28
C ALA A 85 -16.42 -10.18 8.98
N ALA A 86 -17.08 -10.11 7.83
CA ALA A 86 -16.49 -10.35 6.53
C ALA A 86 -15.40 -9.32 6.21
N ALA A 87 -15.65 -8.03 6.46
CA ALA A 87 -14.69 -6.96 6.25
C ALA A 87 -13.46 -7.11 7.14
N LEU A 88 -13.63 -7.42 8.44
CA LEU A 88 -12.51 -7.68 9.36
C LEU A 88 -11.62 -8.82 8.88
N ASN A 89 -12.21 -9.91 8.38
CA ASN A 89 -11.46 -11.03 7.84
C ASN A 89 -10.65 -10.60 6.60
N VAL A 90 -11.26 -9.87 5.67
CA VAL A 90 -10.55 -9.36 4.47
C VAL A 90 -9.41 -8.42 4.84
N LEU A 91 -9.61 -7.53 5.81
CA LEU A 91 -8.57 -6.61 6.29
C LEU A 91 -7.41 -7.37 6.96
N ALA A 92 -7.71 -8.42 7.74
CA ALA A 92 -6.72 -9.25 8.40
C ALA A 92 -5.94 -10.13 7.41
N GLU A 93 -6.61 -10.73 6.42
CA GLU A 93 -5.99 -11.48 5.32
C GLU A 93 -4.99 -10.62 4.55
N ARG A 94 -5.35 -9.36 4.31
CA ARG A 94 -4.52 -8.38 3.62
C ARG A 94 -3.45 -7.74 4.49
N LYS A 95 -3.32 -8.20 5.75
CA LYS A 95 -2.34 -7.70 6.74
C LYS A 95 -2.46 -6.19 7.00
N ILE A 96 -3.66 -5.63 6.84
CA ILE A 96 -3.94 -4.21 7.13
C ILE A 96 -4.21 -4.02 8.62
N ILE A 97 -4.91 -4.98 9.23
CA ILE A 97 -5.16 -5.04 10.67
C ILE A 97 -4.62 -6.35 11.25
N ASN A 98 -4.35 -6.34 12.55
CA ASN A 98 -4.20 -7.56 13.33
C ASN A 98 -5.55 -7.89 13.96
N LEU A 99 -5.94 -9.16 13.85
CA LEU A 99 -7.16 -9.69 14.43
C LEU A 99 -6.81 -10.94 15.23
N ARG A 100 -7.01 -10.89 16.55
CA ARG A 100 -6.82 -12.03 17.46
C ARG A 100 -8.11 -12.32 18.21
N LYS A 101 -8.32 -13.59 18.59
CA LYS A 101 -9.47 -14.00 19.42
C LYS A 101 -8.99 -14.30 20.83
N ILE A 102 -9.60 -13.69 21.83
CA ILE A 102 -9.30 -13.92 23.26
C ILE A 102 -10.61 -14.04 24.01
N GLY A 103 -10.88 -15.22 24.58
CA GLY A 103 -12.04 -15.45 25.46
C GLY A 103 -13.40 -15.07 24.84
N GLY A 104 -13.60 -15.38 23.56
CA GLY A 104 -14.84 -15.04 22.84
C GLY A 104 -14.88 -13.64 22.23
N PHE A 105 -13.93 -12.75 22.60
CA PHE A 105 -13.84 -11.40 22.06
C PHE A 105 -12.78 -11.29 20.97
N LYS A 106 -12.90 -10.26 20.14
CA LYS A 106 -11.91 -9.91 19.13
C LYS A 106 -11.03 -8.79 19.67
N LEU A 107 -9.73 -8.99 19.58
CA LEU A 107 -8.74 -7.95 19.82
C LEU A 107 -8.29 -7.44 18.45
N VAL A 108 -8.53 -6.16 18.20
CA VAL A 108 -8.25 -5.50 16.91
C VAL A 108 -7.15 -4.46 17.08
N SER A 109 -6.28 -4.37 16.09
CA SER A 109 -5.32 -3.26 15.97
C SER A 109 -4.94 -3.00 14.53
N VAL A 110 -4.52 -1.78 14.22
CA VAL A 110 -3.94 -1.48 12.92
C VAL A 110 -2.53 -2.06 12.83
N ASN A 111 -2.20 -2.70 11.72
CA ASN A 111 -0.86 -3.25 11.53
C ASN A 111 0.14 -2.12 11.22
N VAL A 112 0.99 -1.78 12.19
CA VAL A 112 1.99 -0.71 12.03
C VAL A 112 3.05 -1.06 10.97
N ASN A 113 3.26 -2.33 10.66
CA ASN A 113 4.17 -2.76 9.60
C ASN A 113 3.53 -2.63 8.21
N ILE A 114 3.57 -1.41 7.68
CA ILE A 114 3.00 -1.00 6.40
C ILE A 114 3.52 -1.83 5.21
N ASP A 115 4.76 -2.32 5.25
CA ASP A 115 5.36 -3.07 4.14
C ASP A 115 4.67 -4.42 3.89
N GLN A 116 3.96 -4.94 4.91
CA GLN A 116 3.22 -6.19 4.81
C GLN A 116 1.83 -6.01 4.18
N TRP A 117 1.34 -4.78 4.02
CA TRP A 117 -0.03 -4.52 3.60
C TRP A 117 -0.25 -4.88 2.13
N GLN A 118 -1.29 -5.67 1.88
CA GLN A 118 -1.69 -6.02 0.52
C GLN A 118 -2.60 -4.94 -0.06
N LEU A 119 -2.03 -4.07 -0.91
CA LEU A 119 -2.74 -2.91 -1.45
C LEU A 119 -3.84 -3.25 -2.46
N ASN A 120 -3.68 -4.37 -3.17
CA ASN A 120 -4.65 -4.87 -4.12
C ASN A 120 -5.32 -6.12 -3.56
N LYS A 121 -6.60 -6.33 -3.91
CA LYS A 121 -7.24 -7.62 -3.71
C LYS A 121 -6.62 -8.63 -4.68
N LEU A 122 -6.25 -9.81 -4.19
CA LEU A 122 -6.00 -10.94 -5.08
C LEU A 122 -7.31 -11.24 -5.83
N PRO A 123 -7.26 -11.53 -7.14
CA PRO A 123 -8.44 -12.00 -7.85
C PRO A 123 -8.91 -13.29 -7.17
N LYS A 124 -10.12 -13.26 -6.59
CA LYS A 124 -10.80 -14.49 -6.19
C LYS A 124 -11.04 -15.28 -7.48
N THR A 125 -10.63 -16.55 -7.51
CA THR A 125 -11.09 -17.49 -8.53
C THR A 125 -12.61 -17.38 -8.60
N PRO A 126 -13.21 -17.32 -9.81
CA PRO A 126 -14.63 -17.10 -9.93
C PRO A 126 -15.36 -18.21 -9.16
N PRO A 127 -16.30 -17.86 -8.26
CA PRO A 127 -17.12 -18.86 -7.61
C PRO A 127 -17.83 -19.67 -8.68
N LYS A 128 -17.88 -21.00 -8.51
CA LYS A 128 -18.70 -21.91 -9.31
C LYS A 128 -20.09 -21.29 -9.44
N LYS A 129 -20.53 -21.05 -10.68
CA LYS A 129 -21.84 -20.45 -10.97
C LYS A 129 -22.92 -21.24 -10.22
N LEU A 130 -23.61 -20.60 -9.28
CA LEU A 130 -24.84 -21.11 -8.72
C LEU A 130 -25.84 -19.96 -8.63
N GLY A 131 -26.91 -20.10 -9.42
CA GLY A 131 -28.15 -19.33 -9.31
C GLY A 131 -28.15 -17.96 -9.98
N GLU A 132 -28.74 -17.90 -11.18
CA GLU A 132 -29.29 -16.67 -11.74
C GLU A 132 -30.36 -16.10 -10.81
N THR A 133 -30.22 -14.83 -10.39
CA THR A 133 -31.33 -13.86 -10.34
C THR A 133 -30.71 -12.47 -10.30
N THR A 134 -30.70 -11.82 -11.46
CA THR A 134 -30.35 -10.42 -11.65
C THR A 134 -31.43 -9.49 -11.10
N GLN A 135 -31.06 -8.57 -10.20
CA GLN A 135 -31.72 -7.27 -10.11
C GLN A 135 -30.71 -6.17 -10.47
N LYS A 136 -30.95 -5.53 -11.61
CA LYS A 136 -30.26 -4.30 -12.01
C LYS A 136 -30.88 -3.14 -11.24
N VAL A 137 -30.16 -2.59 -10.27
CA VAL A 137 -30.52 -1.32 -9.63
C VAL A 137 -29.37 -0.32 -9.81
N GLY A 138 -29.63 0.69 -10.65
CA GLY A 138 -29.17 2.07 -10.46
C GLY A 138 -27.66 2.35 -10.48
N GLN A 139 -27.01 2.27 -11.63
CA GLN A 139 -25.76 3.05 -11.84
C GLN A 139 -26.12 4.52 -12.12
N LYS A 140 -26.21 5.34 -11.05
CA LYS A 140 -26.30 6.79 -11.20
C LYS A 140 -24.89 7.34 -11.45
N LYS A 141 -24.66 7.83 -12.67
CA LYS A 141 -23.39 8.40 -13.13
C LYS A 141 -23.13 9.75 -12.43
N VAL A 142 -22.29 9.76 -11.40
CA VAL A 142 -21.83 10.99 -10.74
C VAL A 142 -20.67 11.57 -11.54
N SER A 143 -20.96 12.18 -12.68
CA SER A 143 -19.94 12.85 -13.51
C SER A 143 -20.17 14.36 -13.65
N SER A 144 -21.00 14.98 -12.80
CA SER A 144 -21.37 16.40 -12.93
C SER A 144 -21.04 17.28 -11.71
N TRP A 145 -20.22 16.82 -10.76
CA TRP A 145 -19.94 17.56 -9.51
C TRP A 145 -18.44 17.70 -9.19
N VAL A 146 -17.62 18.08 -10.16
CA VAL A 146 -16.26 18.58 -9.85
C VAL A 146 -15.96 19.77 -10.75
N LYS A 147 -16.02 20.99 -10.20
CA LYS A 147 -15.22 22.10 -10.71
C LYS A 147 -13.79 21.86 -10.19
N PRO A 148 -12.76 21.76 -11.05
CA PRO A 148 -11.39 21.63 -10.58
C PRO A 148 -11.01 22.91 -9.80
N PRO A 149 -10.35 22.79 -8.63
CA PRO A 149 -9.78 23.97 -7.98
C PRO A 149 -8.59 24.45 -8.81
N ASP A 150 -8.69 25.68 -9.33
CA ASP A 150 -7.53 26.46 -9.76
C ASP A 150 -6.65 26.70 -8.53
N THR A 151 -5.44 26.16 -8.54
CA THR A 151 -4.42 26.49 -7.54
C THR A 151 -3.18 26.97 -8.29
N LYS A 152 -3.22 28.24 -8.69
CA LYS A 152 -2.04 29.09 -8.68
C LYS A 152 -1.85 29.53 -7.23
N ASP A 153 -0.78 29.07 -6.60
CA ASP A 153 0.20 29.98 -5.97
C ASP A 153 1.30 29.17 -5.30
N SER A 154 2.50 29.37 -5.85
CA SER A 154 3.78 29.01 -5.30
C SER A 154 4.11 29.92 -4.12
N LEU A 155 4.35 29.36 -2.94
CA LEU A 155 5.07 30.07 -1.88
C LEU A 155 6.31 29.27 -1.49
N THR A 156 7.45 29.91 -1.67
CA THR A 156 8.80 29.41 -1.39
C THR A 156 9.38 30.22 -0.23
N LYS A 157 10.21 29.54 0.59
CA LYS A 157 11.04 30.07 1.70
C LYS A 157 10.22 30.47 2.93
N ASP A 158 10.57 30.02 4.14
CA ASP A 158 11.75 30.53 4.84
C ASP A 158 12.53 29.54 5.69
N ASN A 159 13.78 29.94 5.87
CA ASN A 159 14.90 29.30 6.55
C ASN A 159 14.85 29.69 8.04
N ILE A 160 14.74 28.71 8.95
CA ILE A 160 14.94 28.94 10.40
C ILE A 160 16.03 28.00 10.89
N LYS A 161 17.22 28.58 11.08
CA LYS A 161 18.25 28.08 12.00
C LYS A 161 17.84 28.41 13.45
N THR A 162 18.46 27.69 14.38
CA THR A 162 18.80 28.06 15.79
C THR A 162 18.06 27.21 16.84
N PRO A 163 18.63 26.85 18.01
CA PRO A 163 20.02 26.53 18.40
C PRO A 163 20.18 25.13 19.06
N LEU A 164 21.43 24.74 19.34
CA LEU A 164 21.82 23.58 20.17
C LEU A 164 21.46 23.80 21.66
N PRO A 165 21.04 22.76 22.42
CA PRO A 165 21.07 22.78 23.88
C PRO A 165 22.41 22.23 24.44
N PRO A 166 22.76 22.59 25.69
CA PRO A 166 24.10 22.45 26.25
C PRO A 166 24.45 21.01 26.64
N ASN A 167 25.74 20.71 26.56
CA ASN A 167 26.37 19.47 27.02
C ASN A 167 26.36 19.38 28.56
N GLY A 168 25.94 18.25 29.12
CA GLY A 168 26.09 17.97 30.55
C GLY A 168 25.48 16.66 31.03
N GLY A 169 26.33 15.64 31.22
CA GLY A 169 26.20 14.63 32.28
C GLY A 169 25.42 13.36 31.95
N GLY A 170 26.09 12.20 31.96
CA GLY A 170 25.54 10.92 31.49
C GLY A 170 24.78 10.09 32.53
N ASN A 171 24.07 9.06 32.05
CA ASN A 171 24.26 7.68 32.51
C ASN A 171 23.67 6.69 31.48
N GLY A 172 24.33 5.55 31.31
CA GLY A 172 24.19 4.67 30.15
C GLY A 172 22.91 3.84 30.09
N GLN A 173 22.34 3.74 28.88
CA GLN A 173 21.64 2.56 28.39
C GLN A 173 21.94 2.40 26.89
N VAL A 174 22.56 1.27 26.53
CA VAL A 174 23.02 0.97 25.18
C VAL A 174 21.80 0.75 24.28
N LYS A 175 21.56 1.70 23.37
CA LYS A 175 20.53 1.65 22.33
C LYS A 175 21.07 0.86 21.14
N PRO A 176 20.33 -0.09 20.55
CA PRO A 176 20.83 -0.85 19.41
C PRO A 176 21.11 0.10 18.24
N GLU A 177 22.33 -0.01 17.72
CA GLU A 177 22.83 0.78 16.61
C GLU A 177 21.92 0.56 15.38
N ARG A 178 21.30 1.65 14.90
CA ARG A 178 20.48 1.60 13.68
C ARG A 178 21.40 1.19 12.53
N ARG A 179 21.22 -0.02 12.00
CA ARG A 179 21.86 -0.46 10.76
C ARG A 179 21.62 0.60 9.69
N LYS A 180 22.71 1.15 9.14
CA LYS A 180 22.67 2.10 8.04
C LYS A 180 21.90 1.45 6.89
N ALA A 181 20.83 2.08 6.40
CA ALA A 181 20.13 1.60 5.22
C ALA A 181 21.11 1.67 4.05
N GLU A 182 21.60 0.54 3.57
CA GLU A 182 22.45 0.47 2.40
C GLU A 182 21.66 1.04 1.21
N ARG A 183 22.08 2.21 0.74
CA ARG A 183 21.50 2.86 -0.43
C ARG A 183 21.90 2.03 -1.65
N ILE A 184 21.04 1.09 -2.03
CA ILE A 184 21.24 0.24 -3.22
C ILE A 184 21.38 1.16 -4.44
N ASP A 185 22.52 1.04 -5.13
CA ASP A 185 22.79 1.75 -6.37
C ASP A 185 22.22 0.97 -7.55
N TYR A 186 21.01 1.32 -7.99
CA TYR A 186 20.31 0.61 -9.06
C TYR A 186 20.94 0.79 -10.44
N GLU A 187 21.65 1.89 -10.68
CA GLU A 187 22.28 2.15 -11.97
C GLU A 187 23.42 1.16 -12.22
N SER A 188 24.17 0.80 -11.17
CA SER A 188 25.18 -0.27 -11.26
C SER A 188 24.60 -1.62 -11.71
N PHE A 189 23.37 -1.97 -11.32
CA PHE A 189 22.72 -3.20 -11.77
C PHE A 189 22.26 -3.14 -13.24
N LEU A 190 21.79 -1.98 -13.70
CA LEU A 190 21.43 -1.78 -15.10
C LEU A 190 22.65 -1.84 -16.00
N ASN A 191 23.74 -1.18 -15.59
CA ASN A 191 25.02 -1.24 -16.30
C ASN A 191 25.57 -2.66 -16.34
N ALA A 192 25.54 -3.38 -15.21
CA ALA A 192 25.96 -4.79 -15.17
C ALA A 192 25.14 -5.67 -16.13
N TYR A 193 23.83 -5.44 -16.25
CA TYR A 193 23.02 -6.14 -17.26
C TYR A 193 23.49 -5.82 -18.68
N ASN A 194 23.55 -4.54 -19.06
CA ASN A 194 23.94 -4.12 -20.41
C ASN A 194 25.35 -4.63 -20.79
N THR A 195 26.29 -4.64 -19.84
CA THR A 195 27.64 -5.17 -20.06
C THR A 195 27.65 -6.68 -20.30
N GLU A 196 26.88 -7.47 -19.54
CA GLU A 196 26.92 -8.93 -19.65
C GLU A 196 26.09 -9.48 -20.82
N VAL A 197 25.03 -8.78 -21.24
CA VAL A 197 24.24 -9.23 -22.39
C VAL A 197 24.86 -8.88 -23.74
N GLY A 198 25.71 -7.84 -23.79
CA GLY A 198 26.32 -7.37 -25.04
C GLY A 198 25.27 -7.17 -26.13
N ASP A 199 25.55 -7.65 -27.34
CA ASP A 199 24.63 -7.52 -28.48
C ASP A 199 23.56 -8.61 -28.54
N ARG A 200 23.54 -9.54 -27.57
CA ARG A 200 22.62 -10.70 -27.60
C ARG A 200 21.22 -10.37 -27.12
N LEU A 201 21.05 -9.35 -26.26
CA LEU A 201 19.74 -8.93 -25.77
C LEU A 201 19.61 -7.39 -25.81
N PRO A 202 18.38 -6.86 -25.92
CA PRO A 202 18.14 -5.42 -25.93
C PRO A 202 18.64 -4.72 -24.64
N HIS A 203 19.39 -3.63 -24.79
CA HIS A 203 19.88 -2.85 -23.66
C HIS A 203 18.76 -2.08 -22.96
N ALA A 204 18.88 -1.95 -21.63
CA ALA A 204 18.01 -1.12 -20.83
C ALA A 204 18.57 0.30 -20.73
N VAL A 205 17.72 1.30 -20.99
CA VAL A 205 18.11 2.73 -20.98
C VAL A 205 17.93 3.40 -19.62
N ALA A 206 16.95 2.97 -18.81
CA ALA A 206 16.63 3.64 -17.54
C ALA A 206 16.12 2.68 -16.46
N VAL A 207 16.47 2.97 -15.21
CA VAL A 207 15.89 2.31 -14.03
C VAL A 207 14.66 3.06 -13.53
N ASN A 208 13.50 2.72 -14.09
CA ASN A 208 12.21 3.23 -13.60
C ASN A 208 11.82 2.62 -12.23
N GLU A 209 10.83 3.21 -11.55
CA GLU A 209 10.37 2.73 -10.24
C GLU A 209 9.89 1.27 -10.24
N LYS A 210 9.36 0.77 -11.37
CA LYS A 210 8.96 -0.64 -11.51
C LYS A 210 10.18 -1.57 -11.51
N ARG A 211 11.24 -1.21 -12.24
CA ARG A 211 12.52 -1.93 -12.29
C ARG A 211 13.23 -1.90 -10.95
N LYS A 212 13.23 -0.75 -10.24
CA LYS A 212 13.74 -0.64 -8.87
C LYS A 212 13.03 -1.61 -7.91
N ARG A 213 11.70 -1.67 -7.96
CA ARG A 213 10.92 -2.61 -7.13
C ARG A 213 11.25 -4.07 -7.44
N ARG A 214 11.45 -4.43 -8.72
CA ARG A 214 11.83 -5.81 -9.09
C ARG A 214 13.26 -6.15 -8.69
N LEU A 215 14.21 -5.22 -8.89
CA LEU A 215 15.59 -5.35 -8.40
C LEU A 215 15.62 -5.55 -6.87
N LYS A 216 14.88 -4.74 -6.10
CA LYS A 216 14.75 -4.92 -4.64
C LYS A 216 14.27 -6.32 -4.23
N LYS A 217 13.47 -6.97 -5.06
CA LYS A 217 12.96 -8.33 -4.79
C LYS A 217 13.97 -9.42 -5.16
N ILE A 218 14.70 -9.24 -6.26
CA ILE A 218 15.65 -10.24 -6.76
C ILE A 218 16.99 -10.17 -6.03
N ILE A 219 17.48 -8.99 -5.68
CA ILE A 219 18.81 -8.81 -5.05
C ILE A 219 18.97 -9.71 -3.80
N PRO A 220 18.03 -9.75 -2.84
CA PRO A 220 18.15 -10.61 -1.66
C PRO A 220 18.11 -12.10 -2.00
N GLN A 221 17.55 -12.46 -3.15
CA GLN A 221 17.44 -13.85 -3.58
C GLN A 221 18.70 -14.33 -4.27
N LEU A 222 19.61 -13.46 -4.72
CA LEU A 222 20.86 -13.84 -5.40
C LEU A 222 21.81 -14.60 -4.46
N LYS A 223 22.75 -15.36 -5.03
CA LYS A 223 23.76 -16.08 -4.24
C LYS A 223 24.62 -15.09 -3.43
N THR A 224 24.96 -13.95 -4.04
CA THR A 224 25.53 -12.79 -3.36
C THR A 224 24.59 -11.61 -3.59
N PRO A 225 24.09 -10.94 -2.54
CA PRO A 225 23.08 -9.87 -2.68
C PRO A 225 23.72 -8.53 -3.07
N ASN A 226 24.54 -8.53 -4.12
CA ASN A 226 25.28 -7.39 -4.64
C ASN A 226 25.29 -7.39 -6.18
N VAL A 227 25.94 -6.37 -6.77
CA VAL A 227 26.04 -6.21 -8.23
C VAL A 227 26.73 -7.43 -8.88
N ASP A 228 27.76 -7.97 -8.24
CA ASP A 228 28.49 -9.14 -8.76
C ASP A 228 27.62 -10.41 -8.80
N GLY A 229 26.73 -10.59 -7.83
CA GLY A 229 25.76 -11.68 -7.84
C GLY A 229 24.75 -11.55 -8.97
N PHE A 230 24.35 -10.33 -9.28
CA PHE A 230 23.45 -10.06 -10.39
C PHE A 230 24.16 -10.27 -11.73
N ARG A 231 25.42 -9.82 -11.83
CA ARG A 231 26.30 -10.07 -12.98
C ARG A 231 26.42 -11.57 -13.25
N ALA A 232 26.72 -12.36 -12.22
CA ALA A 232 26.83 -13.82 -12.34
C ALA A 232 25.51 -14.47 -12.79
N TYR A 233 24.37 -13.98 -12.30
CA TYR A 233 23.05 -14.44 -12.73
C TYR A 233 22.78 -14.14 -14.21
N VAL A 234 23.01 -12.89 -14.65
CA VAL A 234 22.79 -12.50 -16.05
C VAL A 234 23.71 -13.31 -16.96
N ARG A 235 24.99 -13.45 -16.60
CA ARG A 235 25.95 -14.31 -17.31
C ARG A 235 25.44 -15.74 -17.43
N ALA A 236 24.99 -16.34 -16.32
CA ALA A 236 24.45 -17.70 -16.33
C ALA A 236 23.23 -17.83 -17.25
N PHE A 237 22.32 -16.85 -17.27
CA PHE A 237 21.21 -16.83 -18.21
C PHE A 237 21.69 -16.79 -19.66
N VAL A 238 22.64 -15.90 -19.99
CA VAL A 238 23.16 -15.73 -21.36
C VAL A 238 23.83 -17.01 -21.87
N HIS A 239 24.53 -17.74 -21.00
CA HIS A 239 25.20 -18.99 -21.38
C HIS A 239 24.25 -20.19 -21.45
N GLN A 240 23.23 -20.23 -20.58
CA GLN A 240 22.36 -21.40 -20.49
C GLN A 240 21.16 -21.30 -21.44
N ALA A 241 20.65 -20.11 -21.73
CA ALA A 241 19.39 -19.96 -22.43
C ALA A 241 19.43 -20.45 -23.89
N LYS A 242 18.31 -21.04 -24.34
CA LYS A 242 18.10 -21.47 -25.73
C LYS A 242 18.09 -20.27 -26.70
N PRO A 243 18.41 -20.47 -27.99
CA PRO A 243 18.32 -19.44 -29.04
C PRO A 243 16.98 -18.69 -29.07
N PHE A 244 15.88 -19.39 -28.74
CA PHE A 244 14.54 -18.81 -28.58
C PHE A 244 14.52 -17.52 -27.72
N TYR A 245 15.30 -17.46 -26.64
CA TYR A 245 15.34 -16.29 -25.74
C TYR A 245 16.10 -15.10 -26.32
N PHE A 246 16.87 -15.31 -27.39
CA PHE A 246 17.65 -14.30 -28.08
C PHE A 246 17.02 -13.87 -29.41
N GLY A 247 15.76 -14.26 -29.67
CA GLY A 247 15.04 -13.85 -30.88
C GLY A 247 15.10 -14.84 -32.04
N ASP A 248 15.73 -16.01 -31.84
CA ASP A 248 15.73 -17.09 -32.82
C ASP A 248 14.40 -17.87 -32.73
N ASN A 249 13.32 -17.21 -33.17
CA ASN A 249 11.97 -17.74 -33.24
C ASN A 249 11.11 -16.99 -34.28
N ASP A 250 10.05 -17.62 -34.75
CA ASP A 250 9.15 -17.06 -35.78
C ASP A 250 8.29 -15.88 -35.27
N THR A 251 8.38 -15.55 -33.98
CA THR A 251 7.54 -14.53 -33.32
C THR A 251 8.27 -13.21 -33.12
N GLY A 252 9.58 -13.15 -33.38
CA GLY A 252 10.43 -11.99 -33.11
C GLY A 252 10.54 -11.64 -31.62
N TRP A 253 10.22 -12.58 -30.73
CA TRP A 253 10.26 -12.35 -29.29
C TRP A 253 11.67 -12.52 -28.75
N THR A 254 12.16 -11.54 -27.99
CA THR A 254 13.45 -11.59 -27.30
C THR A 254 13.27 -11.37 -25.80
N ALA A 255 14.08 -12.03 -24.97
CA ALA A 255 14.13 -11.70 -23.56
C ALA A 255 14.66 -10.27 -23.37
N ASP A 256 14.02 -9.50 -22.50
CA ASP A 256 14.43 -8.13 -22.16
C ASP A 256 14.88 -8.05 -20.70
N PHE A 257 15.39 -6.88 -20.30
CA PHE A 257 15.77 -6.63 -18.91
C PHE A 257 14.62 -6.96 -17.94
N ASP A 258 13.39 -6.62 -18.31
CA ASP A 258 12.20 -6.88 -17.50
C ASP A 258 11.86 -8.38 -17.37
N TYR A 259 12.25 -9.21 -18.33
CA TYR A 259 12.17 -10.67 -18.27
C TYR A 259 13.15 -11.25 -17.26
N LEU A 260 14.41 -10.80 -17.27
CA LEU A 260 15.42 -11.27 -16.31
C LEU A 260 15.12 -10.79 -14.88
N LEU A 261 14.36 -9.72 -14.73
CA LEU A 261 13.88 -9.22 -13.44
C LEU A 261 12.66 -9.96 -12.85
N ARG A 262 12.28 -11.13 -13.40
CA ARG A 262 11.22 -11.99 -12.82
C ARG A 262 11.82 -13.03 -11.89
N GLU A 263 11.16 -13.28 -10.77
CA GLU A 263 11.55 -14.34 -9.82
C GLU A 263 11.58 -15.72 -10.51
N ASN A 264 10.62 -16.00 -11.39
CA ASN A 264 10.59 -17.24 -12.17
C ASN A 264 11.81 -17.40 -13.09
N SER A 265 12.37 -16.31 -13.62
CA SER A 265 13.57 -16.34 -14.45
C SER A 265 14.81 -16.64 -13.60
N LEU A 266 14.89 -16.05 -12.39
CA LEU A 266 15.95 -16.38 -11.43
C LEU A 266 15.91 -17.85 -11.04
N THR A 267 14.73 -18.37 -10.69
CA THR A 267 14.52 -19.77 -10.36
C THR A 267 14.83 -20.68 -11.56
N GLY A 268 14.43 -20.28 -12.77
CA GLY A 268 14.70 -21.05 -13.98
C GLY A 268 16.19 -21.19 -14.32
N VAL A 269 17.01 -20.16 -14.07
CA VAL A 269 18.47 -20.26 -14.24
C VAL A 269 19.08 -21.18 -13.19
N ARG A 270 18.57 -21.16 -11.96
CA ARG A 270 19.04 -22.05 -10.88
C ARG A 270 18.72 -23.51 -11.15
N GLU A 271 17.53 -23.76 -11.68
CA GLU A 271 17.04 -25.09 -11.99
C GLU A 271 17.51 -25.61 -13.37
N GLY A 272 18.30 -24.81 -14.10
CA GLY A 272 18.75 -25.14 -15.45
C GLY A 272 17.61 -25.32 -16.46
N LYS A 273 16.44 -24.69 -16.23
CA LYS A 273 15.27 -24.79 -17.11
C LYS A 273 15.51 -24.21 -18.49
N PHE A 274 16.45 -23.28 -18.61
CA PHE A 274 16.81 -22.63 -19.86
C PHE A 274 17.93 -23.35 -20.59
N ALA A 275 18.70 -24.20 -19.89
CA ALA A 275 19.75 -25.01 -20.47
C ALA A 275 19.15 -25.95 -21.52
N ASP A 276 19.84 -26.06 -22.65
CA ASP A 276 19.51 -27.09 -23.62
C ASP A 276 19.87 -28.45 -23.02
N ARG A 277 18.85 -29.17 -22.53
CA ARG A 277 18.98 -30.58 -22.21
C ARG A 277 19.15 -31.29 -23.55
N GLY A 278 20.40 -31.41 -24.00
CA GLY A 278 20.75 -32.21 -25.16
C GLY A 278 20.01 -33.53 -25.04
N ILE A 279 19.12 -33.78 -26.01
CA ILE A 279 18.46 -35.06 -26.15
C ILE A 279 19.59 -36.05 -26.44
N ALA A 280 19.90 -36.89 -25.46
CA ALA A 280 20.59 -38.16 -25.67
C ALA A 280 19.53 -39.22 -25.97
#